data_AF-A0A0H4BVJ5-F1
#
_entry.id   AF-A0A0H4BVJ5-F1
#
_cell.length_a   1.000
_cell.length_b   1.000
_cell.length_c   1.000
_cell.angle_alpha   90.00
_cell.angle_beta   90.00
_cell.angle_gamma   90.00
#
_symmetry.space_group_name_H-M   'P 1'
#
loop_
_entity.id
_entity.type
_entity.pdbx_description
1 polymer ?
#
loop_
_entity_poly.entity_id
_entity_poly.type
_entity_poly.pdbx_seq_one_letter_code
_entity_poly.pdbx_strand_id
1 'polypeptide(L)'
;MGRRLMAEQRPTDEERKKERTAARPPSPKTSGGGFDVQPTHLYYTSLVVRDGQFDYDKGATALVEVLNKYSQSAGAGRGADAFAAAYKSVTEKFLELWAKSVVSVGGVAVGLTHTANKYVQADWQARRMYGPPPVEKAPPVVIEKPPKYGPVNDIKWSGTGEDADSSEIAGILGEIPDFLADVIRPAIEHGLRLGKMHEITPGCRDEEFKDMATAWGAAEKAAKGASSDFNSAIKFITNNKGNDEWQGAMKAFCQTIWGTTEWGRTLDPQGNRVSIGRSWKTERNVVPAKRRPIIDVLHETAAKVQKQLDELAEVAARTRETTTRLGKEAAMATVRDLTTDLDLFELTRLAATLAFGEIVMTFRSHMDKAAADAAVEKYHEAFSDAAAELKKLEHELGEALLSVPTFVAEEARAEAYGARSLNDFKKEHSWQRPESPFPYKYSLDLATEEELYGGHSIDKHVGLTDEQLTQRLRDESSGAGKVDIPAASSFVDLESAQYYTQHNIRTNTAEVHKWLKGPPPPVPGERQDFSVDVVPSGPQGIPAVTGRTAPVVNDRPTPPQDAYGVLTVLKYEPSLDPPFVVLTSMPQ
;
A
#
# COMPACT_ATOMS: atom_id res chain seq x y z
N MET A 1 -14.10 37.14 -6.48
CA MET A 1 -12.72 36.99 -6.99
C MET A 1 -11.95 36.10 -6.03
N GLY A 2 -11.34 35.04 -6.57
CA GLY A 2 -11.09 33.79 -5.87
C GLY A 2 -9.96 33.79 -4.84
N ARG A 3 -10.20 33.09 -3.73
CA ARG A 3 -9.17 32.30 -3.05
C ARG A 3 -9.30 30.86 -3.54
N ARG A 4 -8.62 30.56 -4.65
CA ARG A 4 -8.26 29.19 -4.97
C ARG A 4 -7.22 28.80 -3.92
N LEU A 5 -7.55 27.83 -3.07
CA LEU A 5 -6.58 27.18 -2.20
C LEU A 5 -5.39 26.79 -3.08
N MET A 6 -4.22 27.37 -2.80
CA MET A 6 -2.96 26.98 -3.40
C MET A 6 -2.66 25.56 -2.91
N ALA A 7 -3.14 24.55 -3.63
CA ALA A 7 -2.47 23.27 -3.59
C ALA A 7 -1.05 23.53 -4.11
N GLU A 8 -0.03 23.28 -3.28
CA GLU A 8 1.36 23.41 -3.72
C GLU A 8 1.53 22.67 -5.05
N GLN A 9 1.88 23.44 -6.07
CA GLN A 9 1.91 22.95 -7.45
C GLN A 9 3.07 21.96 -7.58
N ARG A 10 2.76 20.68 -7.76
CA ARG A 10 3.77 19.63 -8.02
C ARG A 10 4.64 20.05 -9.22
N PRO A 11 5.97 19.88 -9.15
CA PRO A 11 6.84 20.22 -10.27
C PRO A 11 6.54 19.30 -11.47
N THR A 12 6.58 19.89 -12.66
CA THR A 12 6.43 19.19 -13.94
C THR A 12 7.59 18.23 -14.19
N ASP A 13 7.41 17.24 -15.07
CA ASP A 13 8.47 16.28 -15.43
C ASP A 13 9.75 16.97 -15.96
N GLU A 14 9.60 18.09 -16.66
CA GLU A 14 10.71 18.90 -17.15
C GLU A 14 11.45 19.61 -16.02
N GLU A 15 10.72 20.22 -15.08
CA GLU A 15 11.29 20.86 -13.89
C GLU A 15 12.03 19.84 -13.02
N ARG A 16 11.42 18.68 -12.77
CA ARG A 16 12.04 17.56 -12.04
C ARG A 16 13.36 17.13 -12.67
N LYS A 17 13.35 16.91 -14.00
CA LYS A 17 14.54 16.50 -14.75
C LYS A 17 15.64 17.57 -14.68
N LYS A 18 15.27 18.85 -14.81
CA LYS A 18 16.21 19.98 -14.73
C LYS A 18 16.86 20.07 -13.35
N GLU A 19 16.06 20.03 -12.29
CA GLU A 19 16.51 20.07 -10.91
C GLU A 19 17.44 18.90 -10.58
N ARG A 20 17.02 17.67 -10.91
CA ARG A 20 17.83 16.45 -10.71
C ARG A 20 19.16 16.52 -11.45
N THR A 21 19.17 17.04 -12.68
CA THR A 21 20.40 17.18 -13.47
C THR A 21 21.33 18.22 -12.86
N ALA A 22 20.80 19.36 -12.42
CA ALA A 22 21.56 20.42 -11.78
C ALA A 22 22.13 20.00 -10.42
N ALA A 23 21.41 19.14 -9.68
CA ALA A 23 21.80 18.69 -8.35
C ALA A 23 22.75 17.47 -8.36
N ARG A 24 23.01 16.84 -9.51
CA ARG A 24 23.75 15.57 -9.58
C ARG A 24 25.23 15.74 -9.21
N PRO A 25 25.70 15.18 -8.08
CA PRO A 25 27.11 15.17 -7.73
C PRO A 25 27.88 14.08 -8.52
N PRO A 26 29.22 14.12 -8.51
CA PRO A 26 30.03 12.95 -8.82
C PRO A 26 29.58 11.74 -7.99
N SER A 27 29.87 10.52 -8.46
CA SER A 27 29.53 9.33 -7.67
C SER A 27 30.35 9.29 -6.36
N PRO A 28 29.83 8.73 -5.25
CA PRO A 28 30.51 8.62 -3.95
C PRO A 28 31.82 7.80 -3.92
N LYS A 29 32.33 7.36 -5.08
CA LYS A 29 33.52 6.52 -5.19
C LYS A 29 34.77 7.39 -5.24
N THR A 30 35.68 7.18 -4.30
CA THR A 30 37.04 7.73 -4.41
C THR A 30 37.94 6.78 -5.19
N SER A 31 38.93 7.33 -5.90
CA SER A 31 40.02 6.59 -6.53
C SER A 31 40.90 5.96 -5.43
N GLY A 32 40.46 4.85 -4.85
CA GLY A 32 41.15 4.20 -3.72
C GLY A 32 40.38 3.12 -2.97
N GLY A 33 39.10 2.85 -3.32
CA GLY A 33 38.33 1.74 -2.74
C GLY A 33 37.43 2.11 -1.55
N GLY A 34 37.33 3.39 -1.19
CA GLY A 34 36.36 3.89 -0.20
C GLY A 34 35.02 4.33 -0.82
N PHE A 35 33.95 4.26 -0.04
CA PHE A 35 32.62 4.78 -0.38
C PHE A 35 32.29 5.91 0.59
N ASP A 36 32.27 7.15 0.09
CA ASP A 36 32.16 8.37 0.91
C ASP A 36 30.89 9.15 0.55
N VAL A 37 29.85 8.99 1.39
CA VAL A 37 28.57 9.68 1.23
C VAL A 37 28.69 11.09 1.80
N GLN A 38 28.22 12.07 1.05
CA GLN A 38 28.34 13.49 1.35
C GLN A 38 26.93 14.09 1.31
N PRO A 39 26.68 15.25 1.95
CA PRO A 39 25.36 15.88 1.93
C PRO A 39 24.80 16.09 0.53
N THR A 40 25.65 16.41 -0.44
CA THR A 40 25.27 16.54 -1.86
C THR A 40 24.75 15.24 -2.45
N HIS A 41 25.28 14.08 -2.05
CA HIS A 41 24.76 12.77 -2.44
C HIS A 41 23.36 12.51 -1.85
N LEU A 42 23.12 12.92 -0.61
CA LEU A 42 21.82 12.78 0.06
C LEU A 42 20.76 13.73 -0.54
N TYR A 43 21.08 15.01 -0.77
CA TYR A 43 20.17 15.93 -1.46
C TYR A 43 19.80 15.42 -2.86
N TYR A 44 20.77 14.90 -3.61
CA TYR A 44 20.48 14.32 -4.91
C TYR A 44 19.59 13.08 -4.81
N THR A 45 19.88 12.17 -3.89
CA THR A 45 19.09 10.96 -3.68
C THR A 45 17.66 11.28 -3.28
N SER A 46 17.47 12.28 -2.42
CA SER A 46 16.16 12.81 -2.03
C SER A 46 15.34 13.23 -3.26
N LEU A 47 15.93 13.95 -4.22
CA LEU A 47 15.26 14.32 -5.48
C LEU A 47 14.92 13.10 -6.35
N VAL A 48 15.81 12.11 -6.42
CA VAL A 48 15.55 10.87 -7.18
C VAL A 48 14.42 10.06 -6.54
N VAL A 49 14.38 9.97 -5.21
CA VAL A 49 13.31 9.30 -4.45
C VAL A 49 11.98 10.03 -4.67
N ARG A 50 11.94 11.37 -4.56
CA ARG A 50 10.75 12.16 -4.92
C ARG A 50 10.30 11.84 -6.35
N ASP A 51 11.22 11.82 -7.30
CA ASP A 51 10.85 11.59 -8.68
C ASP A 51 10.21 10.21 -8.88
N GLY A 52 10.78 9.18 -8.25
CA GLY A 52 10.19 7.84 -8.18
C GLY A 52 8.83 7.81 -7.49
N GLN A 53 8.60 8.66 -6.48
CA GLN A 53 7.31 8.77 -5.79
C GLN A 53 6.20 9.16 -6.76
N PHE A 54 6.46 10.17 -7.59
CA PHE A 54 5.45 10.66 -8.52
C PHE A 54 5.22 9.67 -9.67
N ASP A 55 6.26 8.99 -10.13
CA ASP A 55 6.12 7.97 -11.16
C ASP A 55 5.35 6.75 -10.61
N TYR A 56 5.51 6.43 -9.32
CA TYR A 56 4.72 5.42 -8.63
C TYR A 56 3.24 5.83 -8.47
N ASP A 57 2.95 7.08 -8.09
CA ASP A 57 1.59 7.64 -8.01
C ASP A 57 0.85 7.62 -9.37
N LYS A 58 1.58 7.91 -10.47
CA LYS A 58 1.04 7.83 -11.84
C LYS A 58 0.56 6.42 -12.20
N GLY A 59 1.17 5.37 -11.65
CA GLY A 59 0.77 3.98 -11.92
C GLY A 59 -0.67 3.68 -11.50
N ALA A 60 -1.06 4.06 -10.28
CA ALA A 60 -2.43 3.91 -9.80
C ALA A 60 -3.40 4.86 -10.51
N THR A 61 -2.97 6.08 -10.81
CA THR A 61 -3.77 7.05 -11.58
C THR A 61 -4.15 6.49 -12.95
N ALA A 62 -3.18 5.94 -13.67
CA ALA A 62 -3.41 5.33 -14.99
C ALA A 62 -4.34 4.11 -14.93
N LEU A 63 -4.25 3.29 -13.86
CA LEU A 63 -5.20 2.20 -13.63
C LEU A 63 -6.63 2.75 -13.51
N VAL A 64 -6.83 3.71 -12.60
CA VAL A 64 -8.17 4.28 -12.32
C VAL A 64 -8.75 4.99 -13.55
N GLU A 65 -7.93 5.69 -14.33
CA GLU A 65 -8.36 6.31 -15.59
C GLU A 65 -8.91 5.30 -16.59
N VAL A 66 -8.34 4.10 -16.68
CA VAL A 66 -8.85 3.04 -17.55
C VAL A 66 -10.12 2.43 -16.95
N LEU A 67 -10.09 2.05 -15.67
CA LEU A 67 -11.23 1.40 -15.02
C LEU A 67 -12.49 2.29 -15.04
N ASN A 68 -12.34 3.61 -14.93
CA ASN A 68 -13.46 4.55 -14.97
C ASN A 68 -14.06 4.80 -16.36
N LYS A 69 -13.51 4.19 -17.42
CA LYS A 69 -14.16 4.16 -18.74
C LYS A 69 -15.30 3.15 -18.78
N TYR A 70 -15.24 2.16 -17.89
CA TYR A 70 -16.16 1.03 -17.87
C TYR A 70 -17.10 1.16 -16.68
N SER A 71 -18.31 0.65 -16.84
CA SER A 71 -19.31 0.58 -15.79
C SER A 71 -20.31 -0.50 -16.16
N GLN A 72 -20.82 -1.22 -15.16
CA GLN A 72 -21.81 -2.27 -15.38
C GLN A 72 -21.36 -3.40 -16.33
N SER A 73 -20.04 -3.62 -16.43
CA SER A 73 -19.40 -4.53 -17.40
C SER A 73 -19.52 -6.02 -17.06
N ALA A 74 -19.77 -6.38 -15.79
CA ALA A 74 -19.83 -7.77 -15.36
C ALA A 74 -21.08 -8.52 -15.86
N GLY A 75 -22.09 -7.79 -16.33
CA GLY A 75 -23.38 -8.36 -16.71
C GLY A 75 -24.27 -8.72 -15.52
N ALA A 76 -25.39 -9.37 -15.82
CA ALA A 76 -26.39 -9.79 -14.83
C ALA A 76 -26.11 -11.19 -14.25
N GLY A 77 -26.69 -11.43 -13.07
CA GLY A 77 -26.83 -12.76 -12.50
C GLY A 77 -25.92 -13.06 -11.31
N ARG A 78 -26.23 -14.16 -10.61
CA ARG A 78 -25.64 -14.45 -9.28
C ARG A 78 -24.11 -14.50 -9.26
N GLY A 79 -23.51 -15.10 -10.29
CA GLY A 79 -22.05 -15.17 -10.41
C GLY A 79 -21.44 -13.79 -10.66
N ALA A 80 -21.97 -13.04 -11.63
CA ALA A 80 -21.53 -11.70 -11.97
C ALA A 80 -21.63 -10.73 -10.77
N ASP A 81 -22.74 -10.80 -10.04
CA ASP A 81 -22.95 -10.02 -8.81
C ASP A 81 -21.91 -10.35 -7.73
N ALA A 82 -21.62 -11.64 -7.53
CA ALA A 82 -20.63 -12.08 -6.55
C ALA A 82 -19.22 -11.61 -6.93
N PHE A 83 -18.86 -11.71 -8.22
CA PHE A 83 -17.59 -11.23 -8.74
C PHE A 83 -17.46 -9.71 -8.61
N ALA A 84 -18.46 -8.94 -9.04
CA ALA A 84 -18.45 -7.49 -8.95
C ALA A 84 -18.25 -6.99 -7.51
N ALA A 85 -18.92 -7.63 -6.54
CA ALA A 85 -18.75 -7.31 -5.13
C ALA A 85 -17.32 -7.59 -4.62
N ALA A 86 -16.76 -8.74 -4.96
CA ALA A 86 -15.38 -9.10 -4.58
C ALA A 86 -14.35 -8.18 -5.26
N TYR A 87 -14.53 -7.92 -6.55
CA TYR A 87 -13.69 -7.04 -7.36
C TYR A 87 -13.64 -5.62 -6.77
N LYS A 88 -14.81 -5.06 -6.41
CA LYS A 88 -14.89 -3.75 -5.77
C LYS A 88 -14.10 -3.69 -4.47
N SER A 89 -14.32 -4.65 -3.57
CA SER A 89 -13.63 -4.68 -2.27
C SER A 89 -12.10 -4.79 -2.42
N VAL A 90 -11.64 -5.67 -3.31
CA VAL A 90 -10.20 -5.83 -3.61
C VAL A 90 -9.61 -4.56 -4.22
N THR A 91 -10.31 -3.96 -5.19
CA THR A 91 -9.85 -2.73 -5.86
C THR A 91 -9.74 -1.56 -4.89
N GLU A 92 -10.72 -1.37 -4.00
CA GLU A 92 -10.71 -0.32 -2.98
C GLU A 92 -9.51 -0.48 -2.03
N LYS A 93 -9.31 -1.69 -1.47
CA LYS A 93 -8.17 -1.99 -0.59
C LYS A 93 -6.82 -1.84 -1.31
N PHE A 94 -6.75 -2.27 -2.57
CA PHE A 94 -5.54 -2.16 -3.40
C PHE A 94 -5.15 -0.70 -3.62
N LEU A 95 -6.11 0.15 -4.00
CA LEU A 95 -5.87 1.58 -4.24
C LEU A 95 -5.55 2.31 -2.94
N GLU A 96 -6.17 1.95 -1.82
CA GLU A 96 -5.83 2.49 -0.50
C GLU A 96 -4.40 2.13 -0.10
N LEU A 97 -4.00 0.86 -0.29
CA LEU A 97 -2.65 0.40 0.01
C LEU A 97 -1.60 1.13 -0.84
N TRP A 98 -1.87 1.27 -2.14
CA TRP A 98 -1.00 2.03 -3.06
C TRP A 98 -0.91 3.50 -2.64
N ALA A 99 -2.02 4.13 -2.28
CA ALA A 99 -2.03 5.52 -1.85
C ALA A 99 -1.20 5.73 -0.57
N LYS A 100 -1.32 4.83 0.42
CA LYS A 100 -0.55 4.87 1.66
C LYS A 100 0.94 4.62 1.42
N SER A 101 1.30 3.67 0.54
CA SER A 101 2.71 3.37 0.23
C SER A 101 3.39 4.49 -0.55
N VAL A 102 2.66 5.24 -1.40
CA VAL A 102 3.18 6.46 -2.04
C VAL A 102 3.66 7.46 -0.99
N VAL A 103 2.95 7.61 0.12
CA VAL A 103 3.29 8.59 1.16
C VAL A 103 4.52 8.20 1.97
N SER A 104 4.66 6.91 2.30
CA SER A 104 5.84 6.35 2.95
C SER A 104 7.15 6.73 2.21
N VAL A 105 7.13 6.60 0.88
CA VAL A 105 8.23 7.03 0.01
C VAL A 105 8.55 8.52 0.14
N GLY A 106 7.54 9.37 0.29
CA GLY A 106 7.70 10.82 0.46
C GLY A 106 8.48 11.16 1.73
N GLY A 107 8.18 10.43 2.82
CA GLY A 107 8.89 10.57 4.10
C GLY A 107 10.39 10.31 3.95
N VAL A 108 10.77 9.28 3.18
CA VAL A 108 12.18 8.99 2.86
C VAL A 108 12.86 10.17 2.17
N ALA A 109 12.24 10.77 1.16
CA ALA A 109 12.83 11.90 0.45
C ALA A 109 13.06 13.09 1.40
N VAL A 110 12.09 13.41 2.27
CA VAL A 110 12.21 14.51 3.24
C VAL A 110 13.28 14.21 4.29
N GLY A 111 13.26 13.03 4.91
CA GLY A 111 14.23 12.65 5.94
C GLY A 111 15.68 12.58 5.43
N LEU A 112 15.90 12.22 4.17
CA LEU A 112 17.23 12.32 3.53
C LEU A 112 17.71 13.78 3.40
N THR A 113 16.81 14.73 3.13
CA THR A 113 17.16 16.15 3.10
C THR A 113 17.46 16.68 4.50
N HIS A 114 16.65 16.31 5.50
CA HIS A 114 16.90 16.67 6.90
C HIS A 114 18.26 16.15 7.40
N THR A 115 18.58 14.89 7.09
CA THR A 115 19.91 14.32 7.35
C THR A 115 21.03 15.19 6.75
N ALA A 116 20.89 15.54 5.48
CA ALA A 116 21.91 16.30 4.76
C ALA A 116 22.08 17.71 5.35
N ASN A 117 20.98 18.38 5.71
CA ASN A 117 21.00 19.67 6.39
C ASN A 117 21.75 19.57 7.72
N LYS A 118 21.42 18.56 8.53
CA LYS A 118 22.06 18.32 9.83
C LYS A 118 23.54 18.04 9.73
N TYR A 119 23.98 17.27 8.73
CA TYR A 119 25.42 17.06 8.49
C TYR A 119 26.14 18.36 8.20
N VAL A 120 25.57 19.19 7.32
CA VAL A 120 26.18 20.46 6.93
C VAL A 120 26.29 21.40 8.13
N GLN A 121 25.27 21.44 9.00
CA GLN A 121 25.32 22.20 10.25
C GLN A 121 26.40 21.67 11.20
N ALA A 122 26.41 20.35 11.43
CA ALA A 122 27.35 19.71 12.35
C ALA A 122 28.81 19.89 11.89
N ASP A 123 29.10 19.70 10.59
CA ASP A 123 30.45 19.89 10.03
C ASP A 123 30.91 21.36 10.17
N TRP A 124 30.02 22.32 9.93
CA TRP A 124 30.33 23.74 10.10
C TRP A 124 30.69 24.09 11.55
N GLN A 125 29.93 23.56 12.52
CA GLN A 125 30.18 23.76 13.96
C GLN A 125 31.46 23.07 14.41
N ALA A 126 31.65 21.80 14.02
CA ALA A 126 32.83 21.00 14.38
C ALA A 126 34.13 21.65 13.89
N ARG A 127 34.11 22.25 12.70
CA ARG A 127 35.25 22.97 12.12
C ARG A 127 35.45 24.38 12.67
N ARG A 128 34.55 24.86 13.54
CA ARG A 128 34.57 26.22 14.13
C ARG A 128 34.72 27.30 13.06
N MET A 129 34.00 27.12 11.96
CA MET A 129 34.06 28.02 10.81
C MET A 129 33.60 29.43 11.19
N TYR A 130 34.24 30.45 10.64
CA TYR A 130 33.85 31.85 10.86
C TYR A 130 32.76 32.28 9.86
N GLY A 131 31.70 32.93 10.33
CA GLY A 131 30.60 33.44 9.50
C GLY A 131 29.22 32.94 9.96
N PRO A 132 28.14 33.19 9.19
CA PRO A 132 26.86 32.53 9.44
C PRO A 132 26.96 31.03 9.10
N PRO A 133 26.22 30.17 9.82
CA PRO A 133 26.11 28.76 9.45
C PRO A 133 25.47 28.61 8.06
N PRO A 134 25.71 27.48 7.36
CA PRO A 134 25.12 27.24 6.05
C PRO A 134 23.60 27.27 6.15
N VAL A 135 22.94 27.74 5.09
CA VAL A 135 21.47 27.75 5.04
C VAL A 135 20.97 26.35 4.74
N GLU A 136 19.99 25.89 5.52
CA GLU A 136 19.31 24.63 5.28
C GLU A 136 18.59 24.65 3.92
N LYS A 137 18.67 23.55 3.19
CA LYS A 137 17.89 23.38 1.98
C LYS A 137 16.49 22.96 2.34
N ALA A 138 15.50 23.57 1.68
CA ALA A 138 14.13 23.11 1.77
C ALA A 138 14.03 21.65 1.28
N PRO A 139 13.24 20.80 1.96
CA PRO A 139 12.87 19.49 1.44
C PRO A 139 12.22 19.59 0.05
N PRO A 140 12.36 18.56 -0.80
CA PRO A 140 11.64 18.53 -2.06
C PRO A 140 10.12 18.50 -1.82
N VAL A 141 9.36 19.11 -2.73
CA VAL A 141 7.90 18.92 -2.78
C VAL A 141 7.59 17.45 -3.02
N VAL A 142 6.83 16.82 -2.12
CA VAL A 142 6.47 15.39 -2.14
C VAL A 142 4.96 15.20 -1.98
N ILE A 143 4.50 13.96 -2.12
CA ILE A 143 3.14 13.57 -1.73
C ILE A 143 3.18 13.16 -0.25
N GLU A 144 2.76 14.06 0.65
CA GLU A 144 2.75 13.84 2.11
C GLU A 144 1.44 13.21 2.63
N LYS A 145 0.37 13.22 1.82
CA LYS A 145 -0.95 12.70 2.19
C LYS A 145 -1.42 11.68 1.17
N PRO A 146 -2.11 10.61 1.59
CA PRO A 146 -2.55 9.56 0.67
C PRO A 146 -3.33 10.17 -0.50
N PRO A 147 -2.90 9.94 -1.76
CA PRO A 147 -3.64 10.36 -2.93
C PRO A 147 -5.09 9.88 -2.87
N LYS A 148 -6.01 10.77 -3.23
CA LYS A 148 -7.42 10.41 -3.40
C LYS A 148 -7.64 10.04 -4.86
N TYR A 149 -7.46 8.76 -5.18
CA TYR A 149 -7.75 8.26 -6.53
C TYR A 149 -9.26 8.27 -6.85
N GLY A 150 -10.11 8.30 -5.82
CA GLY A 150 -11.56 8.23 -5.95
C GLY A 150 -12.06 6.78 -6.06
N PRO A 151 -13.37 6.54 -5.90
CA PRO A 151 -13.94 5.24 -6.16
C PRO A 151 -13.85 4.93 -7.66
N VAL A 152 -13.58 3.67 -7.99
CA VAL A 152 -13.72 3.16 -9.35
C VAL A 152 -15.19 2.92 -9.64
N ASN A 153 -15.62 3.15 -10.89
CA ASN A 153 -16.98 2.83 -11.33
C ASN A 153 -17.35 1.39 -11.00
N ASP A 154 -18.60 1.19 -10.56
CA ASP A 154 -19.09 -0.14 -10.26
C ASP A 154 -19.28 -0.95 -11.55
N ILE A 155 -18.71 -2.16 -11.59
CA ILE A 155 -18.86 -3.08 -12.72
C ILE A 155 -20.13 -3.92 -12.60
N LYS A 156 -20.84 -3.84 -11.48
CA LYS A 156 -22.12 -4.52 -11.28
C LYS A 156 -23.19 -3.94 -12.20
N TRP A 157 -23.97 -4.81 -12.84
CA TRP A 157 -25.16 -4.40 -13.58
C TRP A 157 -26.26 -3.87 -12.62
N SER A 158 -26.75 -2.66 -12.90
CA SER A 158 -27.74 -1.96 -12.06
C SER A 158 -29.17 -2.00 -12.61
N GLY A 159 -29.36 -2.51 -13.83
CA GLY A 159 -30.65 -2.48 -14.53
C GLY A 159 -30.97 -1.15 -15.22
N THR A 160 -30.02 -0.22 -15.31
CA THR A 160 -30.19 1.08 -15.98
C THR A 160 -29.09 1.32 -17.02
N GLY A 161 -29.43 1.62 -18.29
CA GLY A 161 -28.46 1.88 -19.37
C GLY A 161 -29.06 1.73 -20.79
N GLU A 162 -28.36 2.21 -21.83
CA GLU A 162 -28.78 2.16 -23.25
C GLU A 162 -28.97 0.72 -23.78
N ASP A 163 -28.35 -0.27 -23.15
CA ASP A 163 -28.43 -1.70 -23.50
C ASP A 163 -29.47 -2.48 -22.68
N ALA A 164 -30.46 -1.80 -22.08
CA ALA A 164 -31.58 -2.49 -21.44
C ALA A 164 -32.34 -3.40 -22.41
N ASP A 165 -32.24 -3.17 -23.72
CA ASP A 165 -32.87 -3.97 -24.77
C ASP A 165 -31.99 -4.05 -26.06
N SER A 166 -31.86 -5.27 -26.61
CA SER A 166 -31.81 -5.59 -28.07
C SER A 166 -30.50 -5.85 -28.86
N SER A 167 -29.28 -5.54 -28.42
CA SER A 167 -28.09 -5.67 -29.31
C SER A 167 -27.57 -7.11 -29.51
N GLU A 168 -27.45 -7.92 -28.44
CA GLU A 168 -27.07 -9.35 -28.55
C GLU A 168 -28.12 -10.17 -29.32
N ILE A 169 -29.39 -9.76 -29.23
CA ILE A 169 -30.53 -10.38 -29.92
C ILE A 169 -30.50 -10.05 -31.42
N ALA A 170 -30.14 -8.82 -31.78
CA ALA A 170 -29.98 -8.40 -33.18
C ALA A 170 -28.88 -9.20 -33.90
N GLY A 171 -27.81 -9.60 -33.20
CA GLY A 171 -26.74 -10.45 -33.75
C GLY A 171 -27.17 -11.87 -34.12
N ILE A 172 -28.19 -12.43 -33.46
CA ILE A 172 -28.79 -13.73 -33.81
C ILE A 172 -29.56 -13.65 -35.13
N LEU A 173 -30.17 -12.50 -35.41
CA LEU A 173 -31.07 -12.27 -36.55
C LEU A 173 -30.37 -11.87 -37.86
N GLY A 174 -29.13 -11.38 -37.82
CA GLY A 174 -28.46 -10.77 -38.98
C GLY A 174 -28.19 -11.68 -40.19
N GLU A 175 -28.41 -12.99 -40.07
CA GLU A 175 -28.28 -13.97 -41.16
C GLU A 175 -29.64 -14.50 -41.66
N ILE A 176 -30.74 -14.08 -41.04
CA ILE A 176 -32.11 -14.45 -41.43
C ILE A 176 -32.66 -13.34 -42.35
N PRO A 177 -33.31 -13.64 -43.49
CA PRO A 177 -33.91 -12.62 -44.34
C PRO A 177 -34.82 -11.66 -43.56
N ASP A 178 -34.71 -10.34 -43.82
CA ASP A 178 -35.33 -9.27 -43.01
C ASP A 178 -36.82 -9.49 -42.70
N PHE A 179 -37.62 -9.92 -43.69
CA PHE A 179 -39.06 -10.14 -43.49
C PHE A 179 -39.39 -11.33 -42.57
N LEU A 180 -38.50 -12.32 -42.46
CA LEU A 180 -38.61 -13.45 -41.53
C LEU A 180 -38.04 -13.11 -40.15
N ALA A 181 -37.00 -12.26 -40.13
CA ALA A 181 -36.42 -11.75 -38.89
C ALA A 181 -37.47 -10.95 -38.09
N ASP A 182 -38.31 -10.15 -38.74
CA ASP A 182 -39.38 -9.39 -38.08
C ASP A 182 -40.44 -10.28 -37.41
N VAL A 183 -40.71 -11.46 -37.97
CA VAL A 183 -41.69 -12.43 -37.44
C VAL A 183 -41.13 -13.21 -36.25
N ILE A 184 -39.83 -13.51 -36.27
CA ILE A 184 -39.17 -14.39 -35.29
C ILE A 184 -38.48 -13.61 -34.17
N ARG A 185 -38.14 -12.33 -34.39
CA ARG A 185 -37.52 -11.45 -33.40
C ARG A 185 -38.25 -11.44 -32.06
N PRO A 186 -39.58 -11.24 -31.98
CA PRO A 186 -40.30 -11.29 -30.70
C PRO A 186 -40.17 -12.66 -30.03
N ALA A 187 -40.12 -13.74 -30.82
CA ALA A 187 -39.98 -15.09 -30.30
C ALA A 187 -38.55 -15.41 -29.82
N ILE A 188 -37.52 -14.77 -30.38
CA ILE A 188 -36.13 -14.83 -29.88
C ILE A 188 -35.98 -13.91 -28.65
N GLU A 189 -36.60 -12.73 -28.61
CA GLU A 189 -36.58 -11.84 -27.44
C GLU A 189 -37.24 -12.49 -26.21
N HIS A 190 -38.38 -13.16 -26.41
CA HIS A 190 -39.04 -13.96 -25.38
C HIS A 190 -38.50 -15.39 -25.28
N GLY A 191 -37.75 -15.87 -26.28
CA GLY A 191 -37.17 -17.20 -26.40
C GLY A 191 -35.77 -17.32 -25.82
N LEU A 192 -34.98 -16.26 -25.82
CA LEU A 192 -33.75 -16.15 -25.04
C LEU A 192 -34.05 -16.10 -23.54
N ARG A 193 -35.32 -15.91 -23.15
CA ARG A 193 -35.81 -16.15 -21.79
C ARG A 193 -36.17 -17.63 -21.53
N LEU A 194 -35.78 -18.56 -22.40
CA LEU A 194 -35.98 -19.99 -22.21
C LEU A 194 -34.81 -20.60 -21.47
N GLY A 195 -35.10 -21.18 -20.32
CA GLY A 195 -34.07 -21.68 -19.44
C GLY A 195 -33.40 -20.56 -18.66
N LYS A 196 -32.14 -20.75 -18.29
CA LYS A 196 -31.38 -19.85 -17.40
C LYS A 196 -30.73 -18.68 -18.14
N MET A 197 -30.84 -18.59 -19.46
CA MET A 197 -30.25 -17.52 -20.28
C MET A 197 -30.64 -16.09 -19.85
N HIS A 198 -31.87 -15.92 -19.38
CA HIS A 198 -32.32 -14.63 -18.83
C HIS A 198 -31.59 -14.23 -17.53
N GLU A 199 -31.00 -15.18 -16.79
CA GLU A 199 -30.26 -14.89 -15.55
C GLU A 199 -28.97 -14.11 -15.82
N ILE A 200 -28.42 -14.24 -17.03
CA ILE A 200 -27.16 -13.60 -17.44
C ILE A 200 -27.34 -12.55 -18.53
N THR A 201 -28.57 -12.06 -18.77
CA THR A 201 -28.83 -11.02 -19.78
C THR A 201 -29.10 -9.67 -19.09
N PRO A 202 -28.33 -8.60 -19.38
CA PRO A 202 -27.21 -8.56 -20.33
C PRO A 202 -25.99 -9.34 -19.82
N GLY A 203 -25.24 -9.94 -20.77
CA GLY A 203 -24.02 -10.69 -20.47
C GLY A 203 -22.83 -9.81 -20.10
N CYS A 204 -21.76 -10.43 -19.59
CA CYS A 204 -20.50 -9.73 -19.38
C CYS A 204 -19.95 -9.16 -20.69
N ARG A 205 -19.40 -7.94 -20.61
CA ARG A 205 -18.72 -7.26 -21.71
C ARG A 205 -17.26 -7.71 -21.76
N ASP A 206 -17.00 -8.77 -22.51
CA ASP A 206 -15.70 -9.46 -22.59
C ASP A 206 -14.56 -8.58 -23.10
N GLU A 207 -14.79 -7.71 -24.09
CA GLU A 207 -13.77 -6.75 -24.54
C GLU A 207 -13.42 -5.72 -23.46
N GLU A 208 -14.40 -5.25 -22.69
CA GLU A 208 -14.14 -4.35 -21.55
C GLU A 208 -13.34 -5.07 -20.45
N PHE A 209 -13.63 -6.33 -20.17
CA PHE A 209 -12.85 -7.15 -19.23
C PHE A 209 -11.40 -7.33 -19.69
N LYS A 210 -11.13 -7.55 -20.99
CA LYS A 210 -9.75 -7.63 -21.53
C LYS A 210 -9.00 -6.31 -21.39
N ASP A 211 -9.66 -5.18 -21.63
CA ASP A 211 -9.05 -3.86 -21.46
C ASP A 211 -8.73 -3.60 -19.98
N MET A 212 -9.66 -3.93 -19.08
CA MET A 212 -9.44 -3.85 -17.63
C MET A 212 -8.30 -4.78 -17.19
N ALA A 213 -8.23 -6.01 -17.71
CA ALA A 213 -7.15 -6.95 -17.42
C ALA A 213 -5.79 -6.38 -17.86
N THR A 214 -5.73 -5.79 -19.04
CA THR A 214 -4.53 -5.10 -19.55
C THR A 214 -4.09 -3.96 -18.62
N ALA A 215 -5.03 -3.18 -18.10
CA ALA A 215 -4.74 -2.12 -17.14
C ALA A 215 -4.20 -2.66 -15.81
N TRP A 216 -4.77 -3.74 -15.29
CA TRP A 216 -4.26 -4.43 -14.10
C TRP A 216 -2.84 -4.98 -14.32
N GLY A 217 -2.55 -5.54 -15.49
CA GLY A 217 -1.20 -5.97 -15.85
C GLY A 217 -0.20 -4.82 -16.00
N ALA A 218 -0.66 -3.62 -16.38
CA ALA A 218 0.17 -2.42 -16.36
C ALA A 218 0.45 -1.95 -14.92
N ALA A 219 -0.55 -2.00 -14.03
CA ALA A 219 -0.41 -1.69 -12.61
C ALA A 219 0.56 -2.65 -11.90
N GLU A 220 0.48 -3.95 -12.20
CA GLU A 220 1.42 -4.97 -11.73
C GLU A 220 2.88 -4.57 -12.05
N LYS A 221 3.14 -4.19 -13.31
CA LYS A 221 4.47 -3.77 -13.78
C LYS A 221 4.92 -2.48 -13.12
N ALA A 222 4.01 -1.52 -12.95
CA ALA A 222 4.30 -0.25 -12.30
C ALA A 222 4.71 -0.43 -10.82
N ALA A 223 4.02 -1.27 -10.06
CA ALA A 223 4.38 -1.57 -8.67
C ALA A 223 5.80 -2.17 -8.56
N LYS A 224 6.10 -3.16 -9.40
CA LYS A 224 7.42 -3.81 -9.44
C LYS A 224 8.53 -2.87 -9.92
N GLY A 225 8.22 -2.01 -10.88
CA GLY A 225 9.11 -0.98 -11.40
C GLY A 225 9.51 0.01 -10.32
N ALA A 226 8.54 0.58 -9.59
CA ALA A 226 8.78 1.53 -8.51
C ALA A 226 9.78 0.99 -7.49
N SER A 227 9.59 -0.23 -6.98
CA SER A 227 10.54 -0.86 -6.05
C SER A 227 11.96 -0.98 -6.61
N SER A 228 12.10 -1.25 -7.91
CA SER A 228 13.40 -1.36 -8.57
C SER A 228 14.08 0.01 -8.72
N ASP A 229 13.28 1.04 -9.01
CA ASP A 229 13.74 2.43 -9.12
C ASP A 229 14.17 2.99 -7.76
N PHE A 230 13.41 2.73 -6.69
CA PHE A 230 13.80 3.08 -5.33
C PHE A 230 15.07 2.39 -4.88
N ASN A 231 15.18 1.08 -5.10
CA ASN A 231 16.41 0.36 -4.80
C ASN A 231 17.60 0.94 -5.57
N SER A 232 17.39 1.39 -6.80
CA SER A 232 18.43 2.04 -7.61
C SER A 232 18.80 3.43 -7.09
N ALA A 233 17.81 4.21 -6.62
CA ALA A 233 18.01 5.50 -5.99
C ALA A 233 18.82 5.37 -4.71
N ILE A 234 18.43 4.49 -3.79
CA ILE A 234 19.14 4.28 -2.53
C ILE A 234 20.52 3.65 -2.77
N LYS A 235 20.67 2.78 -3.78
CA LYS A 235 21.99 2.24 -4.18
C LYS A 235 23.01 3.33 -4.53
N PHE A 236 22.57 4.54 -4.89
CA PHE A 236 23.49 5.66 -5.08
C PHE A 236 24.27 5.99 -3.80
N ILE A 237 23.65 5.82 -2.62
CA ILE A 237 24.22 6.10 -1.29
C ILE A 237 24.46 4.82 -0.47
N THR A 238 24.39 3.63 -1.06
CA THR A 238 24.72 2.36 -0.38
C THR A 238 25.75 1.52 -1.15
N ASN A 239 26.71 0.96 -0.43
CA ASN A 239 27.72 0.05 -0.98
C ASN A 239 27.37 -1.42 -0.71
N ASN A 240 26.71 -2.11 -1.65
CA ASN A 240 26.27 -3.50 -1.46
C ASN A 240 27.40 -4.57 -1.36
N LYS A 241 28.65 -4.19 -1.09
CA LYS A 241 29.79 -5.08 -0.87
C LYS A 241 30.23 -5.00 0.59
N GLY A 242 29.74 -5.90 1.44
CA GLY A 242 30.11 -5.98 2.87
C GLY A 242 29.02 -6.60 3.75
N ASN A 243 29.40 -6.91 4.99
CA ASN A 243 28.53 -7.42 6.07
C ASN A 243 28.74 -6.62 7.37
N ASP A 244 29.10 -5.35 7.27
CA ASP A 244 29.26 -4.47 8.43
C ASP A 244 27.92 -3.91 8.93
N GLU A 245 27.95 -3.23 10.08
CA GLU A 245 26.79 -2.64 10.75
C GLU A 245 26.04 -1.65 9.83
N TRP A 246 26.80 -0.82 9.09
CA TRP A 246 26.27 0.11 8.11
C TRP A 246 25.49 -0.58 6.97
N GLN A 247 26.03 -1.66 6.40
CA GLN A 247 25.32 -2.41 5.36
C GLN A 247 24.10 -3.13 5.89
N GLY A 248 24.15 -3.69 7.10
CA GLY A 248 22.98 -4.30 7.74
C GLY A 248 21.87 -3.27 7.98
N ALA A 249 22.25 -2.09 8.47
CA ALA A 249 21.37 -0.96 8.70
C ALA A 249 20.70 -0.49 7.40
N MET A 250 21.47 -0.21 6.34
CA MET A 250 20.89 0.25 5.07
C MET A 250 19.99 -0.79 4.41
N LYS A 251 20.28 -2.09 4.57
CA LYS A 251 19.36 -3.15 4.14
C LYS A 251 18.05 -3.11 4.90
N ALA A 252 18.09 -2.94 6.22
CA ALA A 252 16.88 -2.81 7.04
C ALA A 252 16.06 -1.57 6.63
N PHE A 253 16.69 -0.40 6.54
CA PHE A 253 16.04 0.84 6.10
C PHE A 253 15.32 0.68 4.75
N CYS A 254 15.96 0.10 3.73
CA CYS A 254 15.30 -0.11 2.45
C CYS A 254 14.11 -1.09 2.50
N GLN A 255 14.09 -2.00 3.48
CA GLN A 255 12.95 -2.92 3.68
C GLN A 255 11.80 -2.22 4.39
N THR A 256 12.07 -1.32 5.34
CA THR A 256 11.02 -0.68 6.15
C THR A 256 10.06 0.15 5.30
N ILE A 257 10.59 0.80 4.25
CA ILE A 257 9.82 1.54 3.23
C ILE A 257 8.65 0.71 2.67
N TRP A 258 8.82 -0.60 2.55
CA TRP A 258 7.83 -1.50 1.95
C TRP A 258 6.99 -2.28 2.97
N GLY A 259 6.83 -1.73 4.18
CA GLY A 259 5.95 -2.29 5.21
C GLY A 259 6.58 -3.38 6.05
N THR A 260 7.89 -3.34 6.22
CA THR A 260 8.54 -4.18 7.22
C THR A 260 8.68 -3.45 8.55
N THR A 261 8.48 -4.19 9.63
CA THR A 261 8.59 -3.70 11.01
C THR A 261 9.52 -4.59 11.81
N GLU A 262 10.00 -4.12 12.95
CA GLU A 262 10.79 -4.96 13.87
C GLU A 262 9.96 -6.05 14.58
N TRP A 263 8.63 -5.94 14.58
CA TRP A 263 7.73 -6.84 15.31
C TRP A 263 6.86 -7.76 14.43
N GLY A 264 6.85 -7.59 13.11
CA GLY A 264 5.89 -8.26 12.21
C GLY A 264 5.83 -9.79 12.33
N ARG A 265 4.63 -10.36 12.20
CA ARG A 265 4.38 -11.82 12.22
C ARG A 265 3.67 -12.32 10.97
N THR A 266 3.91 -13.58 10.62
CA THR A 266 3.15 -14.27 9.58
C THR A 266 1.92 -14.92 10.21
N LEU A 267 0.74 -14.54 9.72
CA LEU A 267 -0.56 -15.01 10.18
C LEU A 267 -1.33 -15.71 9.04
N ASP A 268 -2.18 -16.65 9.39
CA ASP A 268 -3.19 -17.21 8.48
C ASP A 268 -4.43 -16.29 8.39
N PRO A 269 -5.38 -16.54 7.46
CA PRO A 269 -6.60 -15.74 7.35
C PRO A 269 -7.50 -15.73 8.60
N GLN A 270 -7.28 -16.63 9.55
CA GLN A 270 -7.98 -16.68 10.83
C GLN A 270 -7.25 -15.90 11.93
N GLY A 271 -6.09 -15.31 11.63
CA GLY A 271 -5.27 -14.55 12.57
C GLY A 271 -4.35 -15.42 13.44
N ASN A 272 -4.22 -16.72 13.13
CA ASN A 272 -3.31 -17.60 13.87
C ASN A 272 -1.89 -17.51 13.32
N ARG A 273 -0.92 -17.73 14.20
CA ARG A 273 0.50 -17.73 13.82
C ARG A 273 0.84 -18.95 12.98
N VAL A 274 1.54 -18.72 11.88
CA VAL A 274 2.04 -19.77 10.99
C VAL A 274 3.52 -19.58 10.69
N SER A 275 4.21 -20.69 10.40
CA SER A 275 5.64 -20.69 10.08
C SER A 275 5.94 -20.49 8.60
N ILE A 276 4.91 -20.48 7.75
CA ILE A 276 5.03 -20.39 6.30
C ILE A 276 4.14 -19.24 5.83
N GLY A 277 4.67 -18.37 4.97
CA GLY A 277 3.95 -17.24 4.39
C GLY A 277 4.84 -16.01 4.25
N ARG A 278 4.22 -14.84 4.08
CA ARG A 278 4.96 -13.58 3.89
C ARG A 278 5.63 -13.14 5.18
N SER A 279 6.90 -12.76 5.06
CA SER A 279 7.66 -12.21 6.18
C SER A 279 7.48 -10.70 6.26
N TRP A 280 6.83 -10.25 7.33
CA TRP A 280 6.62 -8.83 7.65
C TRP A 280 7.75 -8.26 8.52
N LYS A 281 8.52 -9.12 9.18
CA LYS A 281 9.64 -8.70 10.01
C LYS A 281 10.84 -8.25 9.17
N THR A 282 11.42 -7.12 9.52
CA THR A 282 12.68 -6.60 8.97
C THR A 282 13.86 -7.55 9.26
N GLU A 283 14.75 -7.75 8.30
CA GLU A 283 15.90 -8.64 8.43
C GLU A 283 17.17 -8.05 7.81
N ARG A 284 18.09 -7.59 8.66
CA ARG A 284 19.34 -6.89 8.27
C ARG A 284 20.26 -7.71 7.34
N ASN A 285 20.13 -9.03 7.35
CA ASN A 285 20.93 -9.93 6.50
C ASN A 285 20.32 -10.16 5.12
N VAL A 286 19.07 -9.73 4.90
CA VAL A 286 18.35 -9.91 3.64
C VAL A 286 18.54 -8.69 2.75
N VAL A 287 18.74 -8.94 1.45
CA VAL A 287 18.78 -7.85 0.47
C VAL A 287 17.37 -7.28 0.27
N PRO A 288 17.19 -5.96 0.16
CA PRO A 288 15.85 -5.34 0.13
C PRO A 288 14.92 -5.87 -0.97
N ALA A 289 15.47 -6.21 -2.14
CA ALA A 289 14.70 -6.79 -3.25
C ALA A 289 14.02 -8.14 -2.91
N LYS A 290 14.43 -8.83 -1.84
CA LYS A 290 13.83 -10.09 -1.35
C LYS A 290 12.87 -9.88 -0.18
N ARG A 291 12.64 -8.64 0.25
CA ARG A 291 11.81 -8.32 1.41
C ARG A 291 11.12 -6.96 1.23
N ARG A 292 10.00 -6.99 0.50
CA ARG A 292 9.20 -5.80 0.17
C ARG A 292 7.70 -6.13 0.18
N PRO A 293 7.16 -6.51 1.36
CA PRO A 293 5.87 -7.19 1.43
C PRO A 293 4.72 -6.41 0.80
N ILE A 294 4.68 -5.08 0.89
CA ILE A 294 3.65 -4.27 0.24
C ILE A 294 3.73 -4.37 -1.29
N ILE A 295 4.93 -4.27 -1.86
CA ILE A 295 5.10 -4.34 -3.31
C ILE A 295 4.74 -5.72 -3.82
N ASP A 296 5.11 -6.76 -3.08
CA ASP A 296 4.78 -8.13 -3.44
C ASP A 296 3.25 -8.36 -3.36
N VAL A 297 2.56 -7.83 -2.33
CA VAL A 297 1.07 -7.86 -2.23
C VAL A 297 0.41 -7.11 -3.39
N LEU A 298 0.87 -5.91 -3.73
CA LEU A 298 0.33 -5.16 -4.87
C LEU A 298 0.56 -5.91 -6.19
N HIS A 299 1.76 -6.43 -6.39
CA HIS A 299 2.10 -7.21 -7.59
C HIS A 299 1.22 -8.46 -7.72
N GLU A 300 1.12 -9.27 -6.67
CA GLU A 300 0.35 -10.52 -6.66
C GLU A 300 -1.15 -10.27 -6.80
N THR A 301 -1.67 -9.23 -6.14
CA THR A 301 -3.08 -8.81 -6.27
C THR A 301 -3.39 -8.40 -7.71
N ALA A 302 -2.57 -7.53 -8.30
CA ALA A 302 -2.79 -7.03 -9.65
C ALA A 302 -2.72 -8.17 -10.69
N ALA A 303 -1.72 -9.04 -10.58
CA ALA A 303 -1.58 -10.21 -11.45
C ALA A 303 -2.77 -11.17 -11.33
N LYS A 304 -3.27 -11.39 -10.11
CA LYS A 304 -4.43 -12.26 -9.86
C LYS A 304 -5.70 -11.66 -10.43
N VAL A 305 -5.95 -10.36 -10.23
CA VAL A 305 -7.13 -9.66 -10.76
C VAL A 305 -7.10 -9.67 -12.30
N GLN A 306 -5.95 -9.34 -12.91
CA GLN A 306 -5.76 -9.45 -14.36
C GLN A 306 -6.17 -10.83 -14.85
N LYS A 307 -5.57 -11.88 -14.26
CA LYS A 307 -5.84 -13.26 -14.66
C LYS A 307 -7.31 -13.61 -14.59
N GLN A 308 -8.02 -13.23 -13.52
CA GLN A 308 -9.45 -13.52 -13.39
C GLN A 308 -10.28 -12.77 -14.42
N LEU A 309 -9.97 -11.50 -14.70
CA LEU A 309 -10.67 -10.75 -15.75
C LEU A 309 -10.48 -11.38 -17.14
N ASP A 310 -9.25 -11.77 -17.50
CA ASP A 310 -8.95 -12.46 -18.77
C ASP A 310 -9.71 -13.80 -18.89
N GLU A 311 -9.67 -14.63 -17.84
CA GLU A 311 -10.37 -15.92 -17.81
C GLU A 311 -11.89 -15.75 -17.94
N LEU A 312 -12.46 -14.76 -17.25
CA LEU A 312 -13.90 -14.46 -17.32
C LEU A 312 -14.32 -13.86 -18.66
N ALA A 313 -13.47 -13.06 -19.31
CA ALA A 313 -13.72 -12.58 -20.67
C ALA A 313 -13.85 -13.75 -21.66
N GLU A 314 -12.97 -14.76 -21.56
CA GLU A 314 -13.07 -15.96 -22.39
C GLU A 314 -14.35 -16.77 -22.09
N VAL A 315 -14.72 -16.91 -20.82
CA VAL A 315 -15.95 -17.61 -20.42
C VAL A 315 -17.18 -16.88 -20.96
N ALA A 316 -17.21 -15.55 -20.87
CA ALA A 316 -18.29 -14.73 -21.40
C ALA A 316 -18.40 -14.88 -22.92
N ALA A 317 -17.28 -14.79 -23.65
CA ALA A 317 -17.24 -14.95 -25.10
C ALA A 317 -17.74 -16.35 -25.53
N ARG A 318 -17.25 -17.43 -24.89
CA ARG A 318 -17.69 -18.81 -25.19
C ARG A 318 -19.17 -19.04 -24.87
N THR A 319 -19.66 -18.43 -23.79
CA THR A 319 -21.08 -18.51 -23.41
C THR A 319 -21.93 -17.79 -24.44
N ARG A 320 -21.54 -16.58 -24.86
CA ARG A 320 -22.23 -15.84 -25.94
C ARG A 320 -22.21 -16.61 -27.25
N GLU A 321 -21.08 -17.18 -27.65
CA GLU A 321 -20.95 -17.99 -28.88
C GLU A 321 -21.88 -19.20 -28.85
N THR A 322 -21.84 -19.97 -27.75
CA THR A 322 -22.68 -21.17 -27.58
C THR A 322 -24.15 -20.82 -27.67
N THR A 323 -24.56 -19.76 -26.98
CA THR A 323 -25.98 -19.40 -26.84
C THR A 323 -26.51 -18.72 -28.10
N THR A 324 -25.68 -17.93 -28.79
CA THR A 324 -25.96 -17.42 -30.14
C THR A 324 -26.13 -18.57 -31.14
N ARG A 325 -25.22 -19.55 -31.14
CA ARG A 325 -25.30 -20.71 -32.03
C ARG A 325 -26.59 -21.51 -31.80
N LEU A 326 -26.91 -21.83 -30.54
CA LEU A 326 -28.14 -22.54 -30.19
C LEU A 326 -29.39 -21.74 -30.59
N GLY A 327 -29.39 -20.43 -30.38
CA GLY A 327 -30.46 -19.53 -30.82
C GLY A 327 -30.63 -19.52 -32.34
N LYS A 328 -29.52 -19.45 -33.10
CA LYS A 328 -29.52 -19.51 -34.57
C LYS A 328 -30.04 -20.85 -35.10
N GLU A 329 -29.58 -21.96 -34.55
CA GLU A 329 -30.04 -23.31 -34.92
C GLU A 329 -31.54 -23.47 -34.70
N ALA A 330 -32.05 -23.04 -33.55
CA ALA A 330 -33.47 -23.05 -33.23
C ALA A 330 -34.29 -22.13 -34.16
N ALA A 331 -33.77 -20.94 -34.47
CA ALA A 331 -34.43 -19.99 -35.37
C ALA A 331 -34.53 -20.55 -36.79
N MET A 332 -33.45 -21.12 -37.33
CA MET A 332 -33.46 -21.75 -38.67
C MET A 332 -34.40 -22.94 -38.75
N ALA A 333 -34.46 -23.78 -37.71
CA ALA A 333 -35.40 -24.89 -37.64
C ALA A 333 -36.85 -24.42 -37.56
N THR A 334 -37.11 -23.35 -36.80
CA THR A 334 -38.44 -22.71 -36.73
C THR A 334 -38.88 -22.15 -38.07
N VAL A 335 -37.99 -21.46 -38.79
CA VAL A 335 -38.28 -21.00 -40.15
C VAL A 335 -38.65 -22.18 -41.04
N ARG A 336 -37.85 -23.26 -41.04
CA ARG A 336 -38.10 -24.43 -41.88
C ARG A 336 -39.46 -25.06 -41.59
N ASP A 337 -39.79 -25.29 -40.33
CA ASP A 337 -41.05 -25.93 -39.93
C ASP A 337 -42.27 -25.05 -40.21
N LEU A 338 -42.12 -23.73 -40.10
CA LEU A 338 -43.20 -22.79 -40.42
C LEU A 338 -43.33 -22.53 -41.93
N THR A 339 -42.32 -22.85 -42.75
CA THR A 339 -42.30 -22.55 -44.20
C THR A 339 -42.32 -23.78 -45.10
N THR A 340 -42.37 -24.98 -44.54
CA THR A 340 -42.46 -26.21 -45.35
C THR A 340 -43.82 -26.27 -46.05
N ASP A 341 -43.81 -26.58 -47.35
CA ASP A 341 -44.98 -26.71 -48.25
C ASP A 341 -45.70 -25.41 -48.69
N LEU A 342 -45.09 -24.23 -48.54
CA LEU A 342 -45.69 -22.94 -48.94
C LEU A 342 -45.07 -22.34 -50.21
N ASP A 343 -45.89 -21.76 -51.10
CA ASP A 343 -45.43 -20.93 -52.21
C ASP A 343 -45.12 -19.48 -51.76
N LEU A 344 -44.49 -18.68 -52.63
CA LEU A 344 -44.05 -17.31 -52.33
C LEU A 344 -45.18 -16.35 -51.85
N PHE A 345 -46.42 -16.61 -52.27
CA PHE A 345 -47.63 -15.85 -51.93
C PHE A 345 -48.24 -16.33 -50.60
N GLU A 346 -48.10 -17.61 -50.24
CA GLU A 346 -48.51 -18.13 -48.94
C GLU A 346 -47.55 -17.74 -47.82
N LEU A 347 -46.25 -17.60 -48.13
CA LEU A 347 -45.20 -17.17 -47.20
C LEU A 347 -45.45 -15.75 -46.63
N THR A 348 -45.95 -14.83 -47.45
CA THR A 348 -46.32 -13.47 -47.04
C THR A 348 -47.60 -13.43 -46.21
N ARG A 349 -48.50 -14.40 -46.41
CA ARG A 349 -49.76 -14.52 -45.66
C ARG A 349 -49.56 -15.17 -44.30
N LEU A 350 -48.63 -16.12 -44.20
CA LEU A 350 -48.25 -16.79 -42.95
C LEU A 350 -47.62 -15.82 -41.95
N ALA A 351 -46.75 -14.92 -42.43
CA ALA A 351 -46.19 -13.82 -41.65
C ALA A 351 -47.27 -12.88 -41.06
N ALA A 352 -48.42 -12.76 -41.72
CA ALA A 352 -49.55 -11.94 -41.27
C ALA A 352 -50.58 -12.69 -40.40
N THR A 353 -50.51 -14.03 -40.31
CA THR A 353 -51.55 -14.87 -39.66
C THR A 353 -51.06 -15.74 -38.52
N LEU A 354 -49.75 -16.00 -38.40
CA LEU A 354 -49.20 -16.75 -37.27
C LEU A 354 -49.43 -16.01 -35.95
N ALA A 355 -50.02 -16.71 -34.97
CA ALA A 355 -50.11 -16.20 -33.62
C ALA A 355 -48.71 -16.23 -32.99
N PHE A 356 -48.29 -15.13 -32.36
CA PHE A 356 -47.02 -15.04 -31.62
C PHE A 356 -46.74 -16.25 -30.72
N GLY A 357 -47.78 -16.81 -30.08
CA GLY A 357 -47.67 -18.01 -29.26
C GLY A 357 -47.22 -19.26 -30.01
N GLU A 358 -47.61 -19.43 -31.28
CA GLU A 358 -47.23 -20.57 -32.12
C GLU A 358 -45.75 -20.49 -32.52
N ILE A 359 -45.28 -19.33 -32.98
CA ILE A 359 -43.87 -19.10 -33.33
C ILE A 359 -42.97 -19.35 -32.11
N VAL A 360 -43.37 -18.85 -30.94
CA VAL A 360 -42.65 -19.06 -29.67
C VAL A 360 -42.63 -20.55 -29.30
N MET A 361 -43.74 -21.28 -29.45
CA MET A 361 -43.80 -22.71 -29.11
C MET A 361 -43.00 -23.58 -30.08
N THR A 362 -43.01 -23.28 -31.38
CA THR A 362 -42.19 -23.98 -32.38
C THR A 362 -40.70 -23.72 -32.14
N PHE A 363 -40.32 -22.46 -31.87
CA PHE A 363 -38.95 -22.11 -31.49
C PHE A 363 -38.48 -22.82 -30.21
N ARG A 364 -39.33 -22.88 -29.20
CA ARG A 364 -39.07 -23.64 -27.96
C ARG A 364 -38.81 -25.12 -28.22
N SER A 365 -39.51 -25.73 -29.16
CA SER A 365 -39.38 -27.16 -29.46
C SER A 365 -38.03 -27.51 -30.12
N HIS A 366 -37.43 -26.55 -30.84
CA HIS A 366 -36.14 -26.72 -31.51
C HIS A 366 -34.94 -26.29 -30.68
N MET A 367 -35.17 -25.54 -29.59
CA MET A 367 -34.09 -25.08 -28.74
C MET A 367 -33.55 -26.21 -27.87
N ASP A 368 -32.23 -26.45 -27.95
CA ASP A 368 -31.51 -27.27 -26.97
C ASP A 368 -31.36 -26.50 -25.65
N LYS A 369 -32.46 -26.49 -24.88
CA LYS A 369 -32.54 -25.83 -23.58
C LYS A 369 -31.51 -26.40 -22.60
N ALA A 370 -31.25 -27.71 -22.64
CA ALA A 370 -30.32 -28.35 -21.71
C ALA A 370 -28.88 -27.86 -21.94
N ALA A 371 -28.46 -27.73 -23.20
CA ALA A 371 -27.16 -27.16 -23.53
C ALA A 371 -27.05 -25.67 -23.17
N ALA A 372 -28.11 -24.89 -23.40
CA ALA A 372 -28.14 -23.47 -23.01
C ALA A 372 -28.06 -23.30 -21.47
N ASP A 373 -28.87 -24.06 -20.71
CA ASP A 373 -28.85 -24.05 -19.25
C ASP A 373 -27.47 -24.46 -18.70
N ALA A 374 -26.84 -25.48 -19.29
CA ALA A 374 -25.50 -25.91 -18.91
C ALA A 374 -24.42 -24.85 -19.19
N ALA A 375 -24.55 -24.08 -20.28
CA ALA A 375 -23.63 -22.98 -20.58
C ALA A 375 -23.76 -21.85 -19.54
N VAL A 376 -24.99 -21.48 -19.16
CA VAL A 376 -25.23 -20.46 -18.12
C VAL A 376 -24.73 -20.91 -16.74
N GLU A 377 -24.92 -22.18 -16.38
CA GLU A 377 -24.42 -22.68 -15.10
C GLU A 377 -22.90 -22.61 -15.04
N LYS A 378 -22.19 -23.00 -16.12
CA LYS A 378 -20.73 -22.84 -16.20
C LYS A 378 -20.29 -21.39 -16.11
N TYR A 379 -21.04 -20.46 -16.69
CA TYR A 379 -20.80 -19.03 -16.54
C TYR A 379 -20.92 -18.60 -15.07
N HIS A 380 -22.01 -18.97 -14.39
CA HIS A 380 -22.20 -18.63 -12.98
C HIS A 380 -21.15 -19.25 -12.07
N GLU A 381 -20.78 -20.51 -12.30
CA GLU A 381 -19.71 -21.20 -11.57
C GLU A 381 -18.38 -20.48 -11.74
N ALA A 382 -17.96 -20.19 -12.97
CA ALA A 382 -16.71 -19.50 -13.25
C ALA A 382 -16.61 -18.12 -12.57
N PHE A 383 -17.66 -17.31 -12.67
CA PHE A 383 -17.69 -16.00 -11.99
C PHE A 383 -17.70 -16.13 -10.46
N SER A 384 -18.40 -17.13 -9.91
CA SER A 384 -18.43 -17.38 -8.47
C SER A 384 -17.08 -17.87 -7.94
N ASP A 385 -16.40 -18.74 -8.69
CA ASP A 385 -15.07 -19.24 -8.37
C ASP A 385 -14.05 -18.10 -8.43
N ALA A 386 -14.11 -17.27 -9.47
CA ALA A 386 -13.27 -16.06 -9.57
C ALA A 386 -13.51 -15.10 -8.40
N ALA A 387 -14.77 -14.91 -7.98
CA ALA A 387 -15.10 -14.11 -6.79
C ALA A 387 -14.46 -14.69 -5.51
N ALA A 388 -14.50 -16.01 -5.35
CA ALA A 388 -13.86 -16.68 -4.22
C ALA A 388 -12.33 -16.53 -4.25
N GLU A 389 -11.72 -16.58 -5.43
CA GLU A 389 -10.30 -16.33 -5.62
C GLU A 389 -9.90 -14.89 -5.27
N LEU A 390 -10.70 -13.89 -5.66
CA LEU A 390 -10.45 -12.49 -5.29
C LEU A 390 -10.56 -12.26 -3.78
N LYS A 391 -11.56 -12.86 -3.12
CA LYS A 391 -11.74 -12.75 -1.66
C LYS A 391 -10.54 -13.27 -0.86
N LYS A 392 -9.78 -14.23 -1.39
CA LYS A 392 -8.55 -14.73 -0.74
C LYS A 392 -7.47 -13.65 -0.62
N LEU A 393 -7.48 -12.63 -1.48
CA LEU A 393 -6.52 -11.53 -1.47
C LEU A 393 -6.78 -10.53 -0.33
N GLU A 394 -8.01 -10.48 0.18
CA GLU A 394 -8.43 -9.45 1.14
C GLU A 394 -7.67 -9.49 2.46
N HIS A 395 -7.29 -10.68 2.92
CA HIS A 395 -6.55 -10.83 4.18
C HIS A 395 -5.16 -10.19 4.06
N GLU A 396 -4.41 -10.54 3.00
CA GLU A 396 -3.06 -10.02 2.81
C GLU A 396 -3.06 -8.52 2.50
N LEU A 397 -4.05 -8.02 1.76
CA LEU A 397 -4.28 -6.59 1.57
C LEU A 397 -4.56 -5.89 2.91
N GLY A 398 -5.35 -6.51 3.79
CA GLY A 398 -5.62 -6.00 5.14
C GLY A 398 -4.36 -5.92 5.99
N GLU A 399 -3.55 -6.98 6.02
CA GLU A 399 -2.26 -6.99 6.74
C GLU A 399 -1.28 -5.94 6.17
N ALA A 400 -1.26 -5.75 4.85
CA ALA A 400 -0.46 -4.71 4.21
C ALA A 400 -0.92 -3.30 4.60
N LEU A 401 -2.23 -3.06 4.69
CA LEU A 401 -2.81 -1.77 5.09
C LEU A 401 -2.52 -1.40 6.53
N LEU A 402 -2.35 -2.38 7.42
CA LEU A 402 -1.89 -2.16 8.80
C LEU A 402 -0.39 -1.90 8.84
N SER A 403 0.38 -2.62 8.03
CA SER A 403 1.85 -2.61 8.09
C SER A 403 2.50 -1.47 7.30
N VAL A 404 1.76 -0.78 6.43
CA VAL A 404 2.31 0.31 5.60
C VAL A 404 2.80 1.48 6.45
N PRO A 405 4.07 1.92 6.30
CA PRO A 405 4.59 3.01 7.10
C PRO A 405 3.85 4.32 6.84
N THR A 406 3.77 5.16 7.86
CA THR A 406 3.31 6.53 7.68
C THR A 406 4.42 7.40 7.08
N PHE A 407 4.05 8.58 6.59
CA PHE A 407 5.01 9.62 6.18
C PHE A 407 6.04 9.90 7.30
N VAL A 408 5.52 10.17 8.50
CA VAL A 408 6.30 10.64 9.64
C VAL A 408 7.23 9.56 10.18
N ALA A 409 6.79 8.30 10.19
CA ALA A 409 7.64 7.18 10.59
C ALA A 409 8.83 7.00 9.63
N GLU A 410 8.63 7.11 8.32
CA GLU A 410 9.74 7.01 7.34
C GLU A 410 10.64 8.24 7.34
N GLU A 411 10.09 9.44 7.53
CA GLU A 411 10.89 10.65 7.69
C GLU A 411 11.83 10.52 8.89
N ALA A 412 11.28 10.13 10.05
CA ALA A 412 12.05 9.93 11.28
C ALA A 412 13.12 8.84 11.12
N ARG A 413 12.78 7.71 10.47
CA ARG A 413 13.73 6.63 10.19
C ARG A 413 14.84 7.08 9.25
N ALA A 414 14.50 7.75 8.15
CA ALA A 414 15.50 8.25 7.20
C ALA A 414 16.44 9.26 7.88
N GLU A 415 15.93 10.11 8.77
CA GLU A 415 16.73 11.02 9.58
C GLU A 415 17.67 10.29 10.54
N ALA A 416 17.18 9.26 11.25
CA ALA A 416 17.96 8.47 12.21
C ALA A 416 19.11 7.67 11.56
N TYR A 417 18.79 6.93 10.50
CA TYR A 417 19.78 6.18 9.73
C TYR A 417 20.78 7.12 9.07
N GLY A 418 20.29 8.26 8.60
CA GLY A 418 21.12 9.35 8.14
C GLY A 418 22.07 9.86 9.23
N ALA A 419 21.57 10.13 10.44
CA ALA A 419 22.37 10.61 11.56
C ALA A 419 23.48 9.64 11.97
N ARG A 420 23.16 8.34 12.08
CA ARG A 420 24.15 7.28 12.33
C ARG A 420 25.18 7.16 11.22
N SER A 421 24.79 7.42 9.97
CA SER A 421 25.71 7.35 8.82
C SER A 421 26.82 8.39 8.88
N LEU A 422 26.55 9.54 9.49
CA LEU A 422 27.52 10.63 9.59
C LEU A 422 28.75 10.26 10.42
N ASN A 423 28.61 9.25 11.27
CA ASN A 423 29.72 8.71 12.05
C ASN A 423 30.02 7.26 11.68
N ASP A 424 29.73 6.83 10.45
CA ASP A 424 30.00 5.48 9.93
C ASP A 424 29.42 4.35 10.83
N PHE A 425 28.30 4.63 11.53
CA PHE A 425 27.71 3.72 12.51
C PHE A 425 28.68 3.30 13.64
N LYS A 426 29.71 4.10 13.92
CA LYS A 426 30.59 3.86 15.08
C LYS A 426 29.80 3.78 16.38
N LYS A 427 30.34 3.03 17.32
CA LYS A 427 29.75 2.78 18.64
C LYS A 427 30.13 3.86 19.65
N GLU A 428 29.89 5.11 19.27
CA GLU A 428 30.17 6.31 20.07
C GLU A 428 29.04 7.32 19.87
N HIS A 429 28.90 8.24 20.83
CA HIS A 429 27.95 9.36 20.68
C HIS A 429 28.42 10.31 19.59
N SER A 430 27.49 10.69 18.72
CA SER A 430 27.65 11.78 17.77
C SER A 430 26.55 12.82 17.98
N TRP A 431 26.86 14.07 17.66
CA TRP A 431 25.99 15.21 17.93
C TRP A 431 25.73 15.96 16.65
N GLN A 432 24.46 16.12 16.28
CA GLN A 432 24.03 16.94 15.15
C GLN A 432 23.38 18.24 15.59
N ARG A 433 22.99 18.34 16.86
CA ARG A 433 22.29 19.50 17.42
C ARG A 433 23.27 20.44 18.14
N PRO A 434 23.09 21.77 18.03
CA PRO A 434 23.95 22.78 18.67
C PRO A 434 23.77 22.87 20.20
N GLU A 435 23.13 21.90 20.83
CA GLU A 435 22.77 22.03 22.24
C GLU A 435 24.01 22.01 23.14
N SER A 436 24.12 23.02 24.00
CA SER A 436 25.21 23.12 24.96
C SER A 436 25.02 22.09 26.09
N PRO A 437 26.05 21.28 26.42
CA PRO A 437 26.06 20.43 27.62
C PRO A 437 26.18 21.25 28.93
N PHE A 438 26.00 22.57 28.86
CA PHE A 438 25.92 23.47 30.01
C PHE A 438 24.67 24.35 29.86
N PRO A 439 23.79 24.45 30.89
CA PRO A 439 23.96 23.98 32.27
C PRO A 439 23.55 22.51 32.51
N TYR A 440 23.13 21.76 31.48
CA TYR A 440 22.54 20.43 31.63
C TYR A 440 23.59 19.32 31.61
N LYS A 441 23.60 18.47 32.64
CA LYS A 441 24.60 17.40 32.80
C LYS A 441 24.56 16.34 31.69
N TYR A 442 23.38 16.02 31.19
CA TYR A 442 23.14 15.01 30.18
C TYR A 442 22.30 15.64 29.05
N SER A 443 22.91 15.79 27.88
CA SER A 443 22.23 16.07 26.62
C SER A 443 22.16 14.79 25.80
N LEU A 444 21.24 14.72 24.84
CA LEU A 444 21.00 13.57 23.95
C LEU A 444 20.67 14.02 22.53
N ASP A 445 21.01 13.21 21.54
CA ASP A 445 20.57 13.39 20.16
C ASP A 445 19.95 12.08 19.69
N LEU A 446 18.64 11.95 19.85
CA LEU A 446 17.93 10.68 19.74
C LEU A 446 18.11 10.02 18.36
N ALA A 447 18.27 10.83 17.31
CA ALA A 447 18.53 10.34 15.95
C ALA A 447 19.85 9.58 15.84
N THR A 448 20.89 9.99 16.57
CA THR A 448 22.21 9.32 16.57
C THR A 448 22.26 8.12 17.53
N GLU A 449 21.21 7.89 18.30
CA GLU A 449 21.10 6.77 19.24
C GLU A 449 20.31 5.58 18.67
N GLU A 450 19.59 5.77 17.56
CA GLU A 450 18.93 4.67 16.85
C GLU A 450 19.97 3.64 16.39
N GLU A 451 19.71 2.35 16.61
CA GLU A 451 20.62 1.20 16.45
C GLU A 451 21.88 1.24 17.35
N LEU A 452 22.18 2.32 18.06
CA LEU A 452 23.43 2.44 18.84
C LEU A 452 23.34 1.51 20.04
N TYR A 453 24.19 0.47 20.08
CA TYR A 453 24.12 -0.60 21.08
C TYR A 453 22.74 -1.27 21.22
N GLY A 454 21.93 -1.25 20.16
CA GLY A 454 20.57 -1.80 20.11
C GLY A 454 19.45 -0.80 20.38
N GLY A 455 19.74 0.51 20.36
CA GLY A 455 18.74 1.58 20.43
C GLY A 455 17.64 1.43 19.37
N HIS A 456 16.39 1.69 19.71
CA HIS A 456 15.24 1.51 18.80
C HIS A 456 14.06 2.42 19.13
N SER A 457 14.36 3.64 19.60
CA SER A 457 13.32 4.61 19.97
C SER A 457 12.53 5.06 18.74
N ILE A 458 13.19 5.19 17.60
CA ILE A 458 12.59 5.81 16.42
C ILE A 458 11.76 4.78 15.66
N ASP A 459 12.34 3.64 15.28
CA ASP A 459 11.64 2.61 14.51
C ASP A 459 10.39 2.07 15.22
N LYS A 460 10.44 1.96 16.56
CA LYS A 460 9.34 1.38 17.34
C LYS A 460 8.34 2.37 17.92
N HIS A 461 8.69 3.66 18.02
CA HIS A 461 7.91 4.61 18.81
C HIS A 461 7.72 5.99 18.17
N VAL A 462 7.92 6.16 16.86
CA VAL A 462 7.69 7.47 16.20
C VAL A 462 6.75 7.35 15.00
N GLY A 463 5.70 8.17 14.98
CA GLY A 463 4.80 8.34 13.83
C GLY A 463 3.91 7.13 13.52
N LEU A 464 3.68 6.22 14.48
CA LEU A 464 2.81 5.05 14.27
C LEU A 464 1.33 5.40 14.48
N THR A 465 0.45 4.78 13.70
CA THR A 465 -1.01 4.93 13.89
C THR A 465 -1.52 4.08 15.05
N ASP A 466 -2.72 4.41 15.53
CA ASP A 466 -3.43 3.62 16.54
C ASP A 466 -3.63 2.16 16.10
N GLU A 467 -3.90 1.91 14.81
CA GLU A 467 -4.00 0.57 14.24
C GLU A 467 -2.66 -0.17 14.28
N GLN A 468 -1.55 0.52 14.01
CA GLN A 468 -0.19 -0.05 14.08
C GLN A 468 0.22 -0.38 15.51
N LEU A 469 -0.15 0.45 16.49
CA LEU A 469 0.07 0.14 17.91
C LEU A 469 -0.70 -1.13 18.31
N THR A 470 -1.95 -1.24 17.87
CA THR A 470 -2.78 -2.43 18.11
C THR A 470 -2.21 -3.66 17.41
N GLN A 471 -1.75 -3.51 16.17
CA GLN A 471 -1.08 -4.57 15.41
C GLN A 471 0.18 -5.05 16.12
N ARG A 472 0.98 -4.14 16.69
CA ARG A 472 2.18 -4.49 17.46
C ARG A 472 1.85 -5.34 18.67
N LEU A 473 0.82 -4.97 19.45
CA LEU A 473 0.38 -5.77 20.60
C LEU A 473 -0.09 -7.17 20.18
N ARG A 474 -0.77 -7.29 19.03
CA ARG A 474 -1.16 -8.58 18.44
C ARG A 474 0.06 -9.42 18.07
N ASP A 475 1.03 -8.82 17.39
CA ASP A 475 2.21 -9.50 16.85
C ASP A 475 3.26 -9.86 17.92
N GLU A 476 3.33 -9.08 18.99
CA GLU A 476 4.15 -9.31 20.19
C GLU A 476 3.34 -9.99 21.33
N SER A 477 2.31 -10.77 21.00
CA SER A 477 1.69 -11.69 21.95
C SER A 477 2.43 -13.03 22.03
N SER A 478 2.07 -13.88 22.97
CA SER A 478 2.42 -15.30 22.99
C SER A 478 1.36 -16.10 22.23
N GLY A 479 1.66 -17.35 21.85
CA GLY A 479 0.69 -18.24 21.19
C GLY A 479 -0.55 -18.55 22.03
N ALA A 480 -0.55 -18.22 23.33
CA ALA A 480 -1.69 -18.36 24.24
C ALA A 480 -2.53 -17.05 24.36
N GLY A 481 -2.24 -16.03 23.55
CA GLY A 481 -2.98 -14.76 23.52
C GLY A 481 -2.58 -13.75 24.61
N LYS A 482 -1.63 -14.09 25.50
CA LYS A 482 -1.05 -13.15 26.46
C LYS A 482 -0.09 -12.21 25.73
N VAL A 483 -0.22 -10.89 25.91
CA VAL A 483 0.69 -9.91 25.31
C VAL A 483 2.04 -9.92 26.04
N ASP A 484 3.16 -9.95 25.31
CA ASP A 484 4.52 -10.05 25.89
C ASP A 484 5.12 -8.67 26.24
N ILE A 485 4.48 -7.58 25.80
CA ILE A 485 4.88 -6.19 26.08
C ILE A 485 3.80 -5.46 26.91
N PRO A 486 4.19 -4.53 27.80
CA PRO A 486 3.24 -3.86 28.70
C PRO A 486 2.39 -2.80 27.99
N ALA A 487 2.87 -2.23 26.89
CA ALA A 487 2.16 -1.27 26.05
C ALA A 487 2.85 -1.14 24.69
N ALA A 488 2.12 -0.63 23.70
CA ALA A 488 2.68 -0.12 22.45
C ALA A 488 2.35 1.37 22.37
N SER A 489 3.34 2.22 22.16
CA SER A 489 3.15 3.67 22.14
C SER A 489 4.01 4.35 21.09
N SER A 490 3.59 5.55 20.68
CA SER A 490 4.28 6.33 19.66
C SER A 490 4.17 7.83 19.90
N PHE A 491 5.32 8.52 19.83
CA PHE A 491 5.41 9.96 19.68
C PHE A 491 4.83 10.39 18.34
N VAL A 492 4.33 11.61 18.28
CA VAL A 492 3.75 12.18 17.05
C VAL A 492 4.78 12.25 15.92
N ASP A 493 5.99 12.72 16.23
CA ASP A 493 7.11 12.89 15.30
C ASP A 493 8.46 12.82 16.04
N LEU A 494 9.56 12.87 15.29
CA LEU A 494 10.91 12.78 15.84
C LEU A 494 11.31 13.99 16.68
N GLU A 495 10.78 15.18 16.38
CA GLU A 495 11.04 16.39 17.17
C GLU A 495 10.42 16.25 18.57
N SER A 496 9.17 15.80 18.63
CA SER A 496 8.46 15.49 19.87
C SER A 496 9.20 14.39 20.65
N ALA A 497 9.60 13.30 19.98
CA ALA A 497 10.36 12.23 20.60
C ALA A 497 11.66 12.72 21.24
N GLN A 498 12.42 13.55 20.52
CA GLN A 498 13.62 14.19 21.05
C GLN A 498 13.28 15.05 22.28
N TYR A 499 12.33 15.97 22.12
CA TYR A 499 12.00 16.95 23.15
C TYR A 499 11.58 16.27 24.45
N TYR A 500 10.65 15.32 24.37
CA TYR A 500 10.10 14.62 25.52
C TYR A 500 11.10 13.65 26.16
N THR A 501 11.94 12.98 25.37
CA THR A 501 13.04 12.16 25.90
C THR A 501 14.05 13.01 26.66
N GLN A 502 14.47 14.14 26.06
CA GLN A 502 15.41 15.06 26.69
C GLN A 502 14.84 15.69 27.96
N HIS A 503 13.54 15.99 27.98
CA HIS A 503 12.83 16.46 29.17
C HIS A 503 12.90 15.42 30.30
N ASN A 504 12.55 14.16 30.01
CA ASN A 504 12.57 13.06 30.99
C ASN A 504 13.96 12.92 31.65
N ILE A 505 15.02 12.95 30.84
CA ILE A 505 16.41 12.80 31.30
C ILE A 505 16.87 13.99 32.13
N ARG A 506 16.42 15.20 31.80
CA ARG A 506 16.69 16.40 32.62
C ARG A 506 16.01 16.32 33.96
N THR A 507 14.73 15.98 33.97
CA THR A 507 13.94 15.82 35.21
C THR A 507 14.56 14.75 36.11
N ASN A 508 15.06 13.66 35.53
CA ASN A 508 15.68 12.56 36.25
C ASN A 508 17.21 12.67 36.43
N THR A 509 17.83 13.83 36.18
CA THR A 509 19.30 13.97 36.18
C THR A 509 19.97 13.51 37.49
N ALA A 510 19.35 13.76 38.64
CA ALA A 510 19.88 13.33 39.93
C ALA A 510 19.89 11.79 40.08
N GLU A 511 18.79 11.14 39.70
CA GLU A 511 18.66 9.68 39.76
C GLU A 511 19.53 8.98 38.71
N VAL A 512 19.61 9.52 37.48
CA VAL A 512 20.56 9.03 36.46
C VAL A 512 21.99 9.12 37.00
N HIS A 513 22.36 10.24 37.62
CA HIS A 513 23.70 10.38 38.18
C HIS A 513 23.98 9.42 39.32
N LYS A 514 22.99 9.19 40.18
CA LYS A 514 23.06 8.27 41.30
C LYS A 514 23.16 6.83 40.83
N TRP A 515 22.43 6.43 39.79
CA TRP A 515 22.58 5.12 39.17
C TRP A 515 24.00 4.93 38.64
N LEU A 516 24.51 5.88 37.85
CA LEU A 516 25.86 5.79 37.25
C LEU A 516 27.01 5.78 38.28
N LYS A 517 26.81 6.34 39.48
CA LYS A 517 27.84 6.42 40.54
C LYS A 517 27.55 5.57 41.78
N GLY A 518 26.41 4.90 41.83
CA GLY A 518 25.96 4.17 43.01
C GLY A 518 26.90 3.01 43.34
N PRO A 519 26.95 2.53 44.60
CA PRO A 519 27.60 1.27 44.94
C PRO A 519 26.58 0.11 44.89
N PRO A 520 26.82 -0.97 44.09
CA PRO A 520 27.86 -1.08 43.08
C PRO A 520 27.54 -0.24 41.83
N PRO A 521 28.56 0.23 41.09
CA PRO A 521 28.33 0.92 39.82
C PRO A 521 27.72 -0.04 38.81
N PRO A 522 26.96 0.45 37.82
CA PRO A 522 26.32 -0.40 36.84
C PRO A 522 27.35 -1.18 36.03
N VAL A 523 27.00 -2.40 35.65
CA VAL A 523 27.84 -3.24 34.78
C VAL A 523 27.50 -2.98 33.30
N PRO A 524 28.46 -3.16 32.36
CA PRO A 524 28.19 -2.93 30.94
C PRO A 524 26.97 -3.70 30.44
N GLY A 525 26.05 -2.99 29.79
CA GLY A 525 24.79 -3.50 29.29
C GLY A 525 23.64 -3.56 30.30
N GLU A 526 23.88 -3.18 31.56
CA GLU A 526 22.83 -2.99 32.56
C GLU A 526 21.84 -1.91 32.10
N ARG A 527 20.55 -2.16 32.35
CA ARG A 527 19.45 -1.27 31.93
C ARG A 527 18.80 -0.64 33.14
N GLN A 528 18.44 0.63 33.02
CA GLN A 528 17.71 1.35 34.05
C GLN A 528 16.61 2.20 33.42
N ASP A 529 15.42 2.07 33.99
CA ASP A 529 14.23 2.79 33.56
C ASP A 529 14.15 4.13 34.31
N PHE A 530 13.81 5.18 33.58
CA PHE A 530 13.52 6.51 34.10
C PHE A 530 12.22 7.01 33.49
N SER A 531 11.32 7.52 34.32
CA SER A 531 10.03 8.02 33.84
C SER A 531 9.66 9.36 34.44
N VAL A 532 8.77 10.04 33.72
CA VAL A 532 7.96 11.15 34.22
C VAL A 532 6.52 10.82 33.90
N ASP A 533 5.63 10.90 34.88
CA ASP A 533 4.22 10.55 34.70
C ASP A 533 3.46 11.60 33.87
N VAL A 534 3.90 12.86 33.94
CA VAL A 534 3.30 13.99 33.21
C VAL A 534 4.39 14.97 32.80
N VAL A 535 4.39 15.34 31.51
CA VAL A 535 5.18 16.47 31.01
C VAL A 535 4.31 17.74 31.03
N PRO A 536 4.73 18.82 31.71
CA PRO A 536 3.96 20.07 31.73
C PRO A 536 4.14 20.87 30.42
N SER A 537 3.07 21.51 29.97
CA SER A 537 3.02 22.43 28.83
C SER A 537 2.50 23.82 29.24
N GLY A 538 3.11 24.85 28.66
CA GLY A 538 2.75 26.25 28.84
C GLY A 538 2.99 26.80 30.26
N PRO A 539 2.72 28.11 30.48
CA PRO A 539 2.97 28.76 31.77
C PRO A 539 2.15 28.22 32.94
N GLN A 540 1.05 27.51 32.65
CA GLN A 540 0.09 26.99 33.61
C GLN A 540 0.37 25.52 33.98
N GLY A 541 1.35 24.87 33.34
CA GLY A 541 1.74 23.49 33.65
C GLY A 541 0.66 22.45 33.29
N ILE A 542 -0.11 22.70 32.22
CA ILE A 542 -1.15 21.76 31.77
C ILE A 542 -0.47 20.50 31.20
N PRO A 543 -0.95 19.28 31.48
CA PRO A 543 -0.39 18.07 30.89
C PRO A 543 -0.28 18.15 29.36
N ALA A 544 0.93 17.97 28.84
CA ALA A 544 1.20 17.88 27.41
C ALA A 544 0.85 16.47 26.92
N VAL A 545 0.14 16.36 25.79
CA VAL A 545 0.02 15.07 25.11
C VAL A 545 1.38 14.75 24.49
N THR A 546 2.06 13.74 25.04
CA THR A 546 3.39 13.31 24.58
C THR A 546 3.31 12.38 23.38
N GLY A 547 2.17 11.71 23.19
CA GLY A 547 1.91 10.83 22.06
C GLY A 547 0.67 9.98 22.28
N ARG A 548 0.63 8.82 21.63
CA ARG A 548 -0.42 7.80 21.76
C ARG A 548 0.14 6.57 22.45
N THR A 549 -0.65 5.93 23.31
CA THR A 549 -0.28 4.69 24.00
C THR A 549 -1.45 3.72 24.02
N ALA A 550 -1.17 2.44 23.77
CA ALA A 550 -2.09 1.33 23.87
C ALA A 550 -1.62 0.41 25.00
N PRO A 551 -2.10 0.59 26.24
CA PRO A 551 -1.64 -0.18 27.38
C PRO A 551 -2.24 -1.60 27.40
N VAL A 552 -1.52 -2.51 28.04
CA VAL A 552 -1.99 -3.86 28.34
C VAL A 552 -2.47 -3.92 29.79
N VAL A 553 -3.74 -4.25 29.98
CA VAL A 553 -4.37 -4.38 31.31
C VAL A 553 -4.90 -5.79 31.46
N ASN A 554 -4.49 -6.50 32.52
CA ASN A 554 -4.86 -7.90 32.77
C ASN A 554 -4.56 -8.81 31.55
N ASP A 555 -3.33 -8.71 31.03
CA ASP A 555 -2.85 -9.44 29.85
C ASP A 555 -3.64 -9.19 28.54
N ARG A 556 -4.47 -8.13 28.48
CA ARG A 556 -5.26 -7.77 27.31
C ARG A 556 -4.91 -6.39 26.77
N PRO A 557 -4.80 -6.22 25.44
CA PRO A 557 -4.62 -4.91 24.83
C PRO A 557 -5.86 -4.04 25.08
N THR A 558 -5.64 -2.75 25.30
CA THR A 558 -6.70 -1.75 25.39
C THR A 558 -6.60 -0.77 24.21
N PRO A 559 -7.69 -0.07 23.85
CA PRO A 559 -7.64 0.91 22.76
C PRO A 559 -6.59 2.00 23.00
N PRO A 560 -5.91 2.48 21.95
CA PRO A 560 -4.98 3.58 22.07
C PRO A 560 -5.63 4.85 22.64
N GLN A 561 -4.90 5.55 23.49
CA GLN A 561 -5.31 6.78 24.16
C GLN A 561 -4.15 7.79 24.19
N ASP A 562 -4.44 9.02 24.55
CA ASP A 562 -3.41 10.04 24.75
C ASP A 562 -2.49 9.63 25.92
N ALA A 563 -1.18 9.70 25.67
CA ALA A 563 -0.15 9.61 26.69
C ALA A 563 0.28 11.01 27.13
N TYR A 564 0.67 11.13 28.40
CA TYR A 564 1.10 12.39 29.00
C TYR A 564 2.49 12.28 29.65
N GLY A 565 2.95 11.04 29.88
CA GLY A 565 4.25 10.75 30.44
C GLY A 565 5.25 10.28 29.39
N VAL A 566 6.46 9.97 29.85
CA VAL A 566 7.55 9.40 29.05
C VAL A 566 8.27 8.37 29.89
N LEU A 567 8.51 7.19 29.30
CA LEU A 567 9.41 6.18 29.82
C LEU A 567 10.64 6.11 28.92
N THR A 568 11.83 6.23 29.51
CA THR A 568 13.11 6.10 28.82
C THR A 568 13.93 5.01 29.52
N VAL A 569 14.37 4.03 28.74
CA VAL A 569 15.26 2.97 29.20
C VAL A 569 16.68 3.31 28.78
N LEU A 570 17.55 3.57 29.75
CA LEU A 570 18.98 3.76 29.50
C LEU A 570 19.70 2.42 29.60
N LYS A 571 20.72 2.23 28.77
CA LYS A 571 21.64 1.10 28.84
C LYS A 571 23.04 1.61 29.13
N TYR A 572 23.66 1.13 30.19
CA TYR A 572 25.00 1.54 30.60
C TYR A 572 26.05 1.00 29.62
N GLU A 573 26.86 1.91 29.09
CA GLU A 573 27.97 1.60 28.19
C GLU A 573 29.16 2.48 28.59
N PRO A 574 30.14 1.97 29.35
CA PRO A 574 31.18 2.79 29.97
C PRO A 574 32.13 3.46 28.97
N SER A 575 32.13 3.02 27.71
CA SER A 575 32.93 3.61 26.64
C SER A 575 32.33 4.89 26.05
N LEU A 576 31.12 5.26 26.45
CA LEU A 576 30.41 6.45 25.97
C LEU A 576 30.59 7.63 26.92
N ASP A 577 30.41 8.85 26.42
CA ASP A 577 30.28 10.06 27.23
C ASP A 577 29.05 10.88 26.78
N PRO A 578 27.94 10.90 27.56
CA PRO A 578 27.78 10.23 28.85
C PRO A 578 27.77 8.69 28.72
N PRO A 579 28.07 7.93 29.81
CA PRO A 579 28.33 6.48 29.77
C PRO A 579 27.06 5.61 29.66
N PHE A 580 26.13 6.01 28.80
CA PHE A 580 24.92 5.27 28.50
C PHE A 580 24.40 5.63 27.10
N VAL A 581 23.51 4.80 26.59
CA VAL A 581 22.65 5.09 25.42
C VAL A 581 21.18 4.99 25.83
N VAL A 582 20.31 5.75 25.17
CA VAL A 582 18.86 5.52 25.16
C VAL A 582 18.58 4.26 24.36
N LEU A 583 18.32 3.17 25.06
CA LEU A 583 17.96 1.90 24.43
C LEU A 583 16.56 2.01 23.78
N THR A 584 15.63 2.64 24.48
CA THR A 584 14.32 2.98 23.94
C THR A 584 13.73 4.12 24.75
N SER A 585 12.92 4.95 24.11
CA SER A 585 12.12 5.99 24.73
C SER A 585 10.74 5.97 24.10
N MET A 586 9.70 6.12 24.92
CA MET A 586 8.32 5.94 24.48
C MET A 586 7.34 6.76 25.33
N PRO A 587 6.20 7.20 24.77
CA PRO A 587 5.11 7.76 25.58
C PRO A 587 4.55 6.72 26.57
N GLN A 588 4.10 7.19 27.74
CA GLN A 588 3.50 6.36 28.78
C GLN A 588 2.12 6.87 29.19
#